data_AF-C0B729-F1
#
_entry.id   AF-C0B729-F1
#
_cell.length_a   1.000
_cell.length_b   1.000
_cell.length_c   1.000
_cell.angle_alpha   90.00
_cell.angle_beta   90.00
_cell.angle_gamma   90.00
#
_symmetry.space_group_name_H-M   'P 1'
#
loop_
_entity.id
_entity.type
_entity.pdbx_description
1 polymer ?
#
loop_
_entity_poly.entity_id
_entity_poly.type
_entity_poly.pdbx_seq_one_letter_code
_entity_poly.pdbx_strand_id
1 'polypeptide(L)'
;MLESHNDSAVAIAEHLAGSVPQFAGWMNEKAEEIGCTEAHFVTPNGLDEEDVGGVHSISAADLAKIMSYCVLRSPKAAEFLAITQMPAYSFSDAEGKGNFSCSNHNAFLQMMDGAISGKTGFTGDAGYCYVGALQSEGRTFVVALLACGWPNNKNYKWTDTRKLMEYGMAHYRYAEVWKIPELSKIPVENSVSKNGLFGKTAVEVEIKGKESPGKILVGDDDVAEEKTEVPEKLDAPVKSGTPVGQITYLLNGEKWGSCQAVVKETVRRRTFTWIAMKMCEMFYQFNF
;
A
#
# COMPACT_ATOMS: atom_id res chain seq x y z
N MET A 1 -18.03 -13.95 -16.67
CA MET A 1 -18.21 -13.05 -15.51
C MET A 1 -19.66 -12.99 -15.01
N LEU A 2 -20.64 -12.62 -15.86
CA LEU A 2 -22.04 -12.43 -15.46
C LEU A 2 -22.70 -13.72 -14.93
N GLU A 3 -22.72 -14.77 -15.76
CA GLU A 3 -23.37 -16.06 -15.43
C GLU A 3 -22.45 -17.06 -14.74
N SER A 4 -21.14 -16.78 -14.70
CA SER A 4 -20.14 -17.71 -14.17
C SER A 4 -20.07 -19.07 -14.91
N HIS A 5 -20.35 -19.11 -16.21
CA HIS A 5 -20.27 -20.36 -16.98
C HIS A 5 -18.83 -20.90 -17.06
N ASN A 6 -18.67 -22.17 -16.70
CA ASN A 6 -17.39 -22.86 -16.63
C ASN A 6 -16.80 -23.15 -18.02
N ASP A 7 -17.66 -23.42 -19.01
CA ASP A 7 -17.27 -23.66 -20.40
C ASP A 7 -16.55 -22.47 -21.02
N SER A 8 -17.02 -21.26 -20.72
CA SER A 8 -16.48 -20.01 -21.23
C SER A 8 -15.07 -19.77 -20.67
N ALA A 9 -14.85 -20.11 -19.39
CA ALA A 9 -13.53 -20.01 -18.78
C ALA A 9 -12.54 -21.01 -19.41
N VAL A 10 -12.97 -22.25 -19.68
CA VAL A 10 -12.15 -23.26 -20.36
C VAL A 10 -11.85 -22.84 -21.80
N ALA A 11 -12.85 -22.39 -22.56
CA ALA A 11 -12.67 -21.95 -23.94
C ALA A 11 -11.69 -20.76 -24.05
N ILE A 12 -11.77 -19.79 -23.12
CA ILE A 12 -10.81 -18.68 -23.05
C ILE A 12 -9.41 -19.20 -22.73
N ALA A 13 -9.28 -20.12 -21.77
CA ALA A 13 -8.00 -20.69 -21.38
C ALA A 13 -7.32 -21.43 -22.55
N GLU A 14 -8.06 -22.30 -23.24
CA GLU A 14 -7.57 -23.04 -24.40
C GLU A 14 -7.23 -22.12 -25.57
N HIS A 15 -8.03 -21.08 -25.82
CA HIS A 15 -7.75 -20.12 -26.89
C HIS A 15 -6.47 -19.33 -26.66
N LEU A 16 -6.22 -18.90 -25.41
CA LEU A 16 -5.09 -18.04 -25.07
C LEU A 16 -3.79 -18.83 -24.86
N ALA A 17 -3.86 -19.93 -24.13
CA ALA A 17 -2.69 -20.69 -23.69
C ALA A 17 -2.59 -22.08 -24.34
N GLY A 18 -3.47 -22.42 -25.29
CA GLY A 18 -3.48 -23.73 -25.97
C GLY A 18 -4.00 -24.89 -25.12
N SER A 19 -4.05 -24.76 -23.79
CA SER A 19 -4.59 -25.79 -22.89
C SER A 19 -4.91 -25.23 -21.51
N VAL A 20 -5.80 -25.91 -20.77
CA VAL A 20 -6.14 -25.58 -19.38
C VAL A 20 -4.91 -25.60 -18.45
N PRO A 21 -4.03 -26.62 -18.46
CA PRO A 21 -2.86 -26.63 -17.58
C PRO A 21 -1.87 -25.49 -17.86
N GLN A 22 -1.67 -25.13 -19.13
CA GLN A 22 -0.80 -23.99 -19.47
C GLN A 22 -1.39 -22.66 -18.99
N PHE A 23 -2.70 -22.49 -19.11
CA PHE A 23 -3.38 -21.30 -18.59
C PHE A 23 -3.33 -21.22 -17.05
N ALA A 24 -3.51 -22.36 -16.37
CA ALA A 24 -3.36 -22.45 -14.91
C ALA A 24 -1.94 -22.04 -14.47
N GLY A 25 -0.92 -22.42 -15.22
CA GLY A 25 0.45 -21.93 -15.06
C GLY A 25 0.53 -20.39 -15.08
N TRP A 26 -0.07 -19.73 -16.08
CA TRP A 26 -0.12 -18.26 -16.17
C TRP A 26 -0.91 -17.63 -15.01
N MET A 27 -1.96 -18.29 -14.52
CA MET A 27 -2.71 -17.83 -13.34
C MET A 27 -1.83 -17.82 -12.10
N ASN A 28 -1.05 -18.88 -11.89
CA ASN A 28 -0.13 -19.00 -10.75
C ASN A 28 1.03 -18.00 -10.84
N GLU A 29 1.64 -17.85 -12.03
CA GLU A 29 2.67 -16.83 -12.27
C GLU A 29 2.14 -15.42 -11.96
N LYS A 30 0.90 -15.11 -12.39
CA LYS A 30 0.27 -13.83 -12.08
C LYS A 30 -0.01 -13.68 -10.59
N ALA A 31 -0.47 -14.75 -9.92
CA ALA A 31 -0.73 -14.74 -8.49
C ALA A 31 0.54 -14.41 -7.69
N GLU A 32 1.66 -15.03 -8.04
CA GLU A 32 2.97 -14.74 -7.45
C GLU A 32 3.39 -13.27 -7.70
N GLU A 33 3.25 -12.79 -8.95
CA GLU A 33 3.58 -11.40 -9.32
C GLU A 33 2.83 -10.36 -8.48
N ILE A 34 1.56 -10.62 -8.16
CA ILE A 34 0.75 -9.70 -7.35
C ILE A 34 0.89 -9.91 -5.84
N GLY A 35 1.74 -10.86 -5.41
CA GLY A 35 2.09 -11.14 -4.02
C GLY A 35 1.13 -12.10 -3.32
N CYS A 36 0.42 -12.96 -4.05
CA CYS A 36 -0.30 -14.09 -3.47
C CYS A 36 0.70 -15.17 -3.03
N THR A 37 0.50 -15.72 -1.84
CA THR A 37 1.41 -16.69 -1.19
C THR A 37 0.75 -18.01 -0.85
N GLU A 38 -0.58 -18.06 -0.92
CA GLU A 38 -1.45 -19.17 -0.54
C GLU A 38 -2.45 -19.48 -1.65
N ALA A 39 -2.18 -19.05 -2.89
CA ALA A 39 -2.99 -19.34 -4.06
C ALA A 39 -2.32 -20.42 -4.91
N HIS A 40 -3.09 -21.45 -5.26
CA HIS A 40 -2.73 -22.47 -6.25
C HIS A 40 -3.92 -22.74 -7.15
N PHE A 41 -3.78 -22.46 -8.44
CA PHE A 41 -4.83 -22.63 -9.43
C PHE A 41 -4.51 -23.81 -10.32
N VAL A 42 -5.46 -24.75 -10.41
CA VAL A 42 -5.40 -25.92 -11.31
C VAL A 42 -6.39 -25.79 -12.48
N THR A 43 -7.46 -25.02 -12.29
CA THR A 43 -8.56 -24.85 -13.25
C THR A 43 -8.88 -23.36 -13.44
N PRO A 44 -9.31 -22.93 -14.64
CA PRO A 44 -9.66 -21.53 -14.90
C PRO A 44 -11.03 -21.13 -14.33
N ASN A 45 -11.83 -22.11 -13.88
CA ASN A 45 -13.22 -21.93 -13.49
C ASN A 45 -13.46 -22.13 -11.97
N GLY A 46 -12.45 -22.57 -11.22
CA GLY A 46 -12.57 -22.77 -9.77
C GLY A 46 -13.27 -24.06 -9.38
N LEU A 47 -13.41 -25.03 -10.29
CA LEU A 47 -13.80 -26.39 -9.92
C LEU A 47 -12.66 -27.05 -9.14
N ASP A 48 -13.05 -27.82 -8.12
CA ASP A 48 -12.16 -28.58 -7.25
C ASP A 48 -11.35 -29.57 -8.10
N GLU A 49 -10.02 -29.42 -8.07
CA GLU A 49 -9.09 -30.31 -8.77
C GLU A 49 -7.69 -30.27 -8.13
N GLU A 50 -6.85 -31.27 -8.42
CA GLU A 50 -5.46 -31.37 -8.01
C GLU A 50 -4.50 -31.60 -9.19
N ASP A 51 -3.27 -31.12 -9.03
CA ASP A 51 -2.14 -31.44 -9.90
C ASP A 51 -0.90 -31.81 -9.08
N VAL A 52 0.26 -31.93 -9.74
CA VAL A 52 1.53 -32.24 -9.08
C VAL A 52 1.99 -31.17 -8.08
N GLY A 53 1.49 -29.94 -8.20
CA GLY A 53 1.80 -28.81 -7.32
C GLY A 53 0.86 -28.69 -6.11
N GLY A 54 -0.29 -29.35 -6.14
CA GLY A 54 -1.25 -29.41 -5.03
C GLY A 54 -2.69 -29.26 -5.48
N VAL A 55 -3.56 -28.98 -4.50
CA VAL A 55 -5.01 -28.82 -4.70
C VAL A 55 -5.35 -27.37 -5.03
N HIS A 56 -6.29 -27.17 -5.95
CA HIS A 56 -6.87 -25.86 -6.26
C HIS A 56 -7.34 -25.17 -4.97
N SER A 57 -6.71 -24.05 -4.61
CA SER A 57 -6.94 -23.40 -3.32
C SER A 57 -6.53 -21.93 -3.33
N ILE A 58 -7.14 -21.15 -2.43
CA ILE A 58 -6.80 -19.74 -2.21
C ILE A 58 -7.20 -19.30 -0.80
N SER A 59 -6.43 -18.41 -0.19
CA SER A 59 -6.81 -17.74 1.07
C SER A 59 -7.66 -16.49 0.85
N ALA A 60 -8.40 -16.06 1.88
CA ALA A 60 -9.22 -14.84 1.79
C ALA A 60 -8.35 -13.60 1.53
N ALA A 61 -7.15 -13.56 2.11
CA ALA A 61 -6.19 -12.48 1.91
C ALA A 61 -5.75 -12.39 0.45
N ASP A 62 -5.42 -13.52 -0.17
CA ASP A 62 -4.99 -13.55 -1.57
C ASP A 62 -6.13 -13.26 -2.55
N LEU A 63 -7.35 -13.73 -2.25
CA LEU A 63 -8.52 -13.38 -3.03
C LEU A 63 -8.81 -11.86 -2.98
N ALA A 64 -8.60 -11.23 -1.82
CA ALA A 64 -8.69 -9.77 -1.69
C ALA A 64 -7.58 -9.04 -2.47
N LYS A 65 -6.34 -9.55 -2.49
CA LYS A 65 -5.24 -9.01 -3.30
C LYS A 65 -5.56 -9.06 -4.79
N ILE A 66 -6.12 -10.17 -5.29
CA ILE A 66 -6.55 -10.32 -6.68
C ILE A 66 -7.61 -9.28 -7.03
N MET A 67 -8.68 -9.16 -6.24
CA MET A 67 -9.73 -8.17 -6.51
C MET A 67 -9.17 -6.74 -6.46
N SER A 68 -8.33 -6.43 -5.47
CA SER A 68 -7.66 -5.13 -5.35
C SER A 68 -6.79 -4.83 -6.58
N TYR A 69 -6.02 -5.80 -7.08
CA TYR A 69 -5.28 -5.67 -8.32
C TYR A 69 -6.20 -5.37 -9.51
N CYS A 70 -7.26 -6.17 -9.69
CA CYS A 70 -8.17 -6.04 -10.82
C CYS A 70 -8.88 -4.68 -10.86
N VAL A 71 -9.24 -4.10 -9.71
CA VAL A 71 -9.99 -2.84 -9.66
C VAL A 71 -9.13 -1.58 -9.58
N LEU A 72 -7.86 -1.69 -9.17
CA LEU A 72 -6.97 -0.52 -8.95
C LEU A 72 -5.72 -0.48 -9.83
N ARG A 73 -5.07 -1.62 -10.05
CA ARG A 73 -3.68 -1.68 -10.57
C ARG A 73 -3.56 -2.30 -11.95
N SER A 74 -4.52 -3.15 -12.34
CA SER A 74 -4.51 -3.80 -13.63
C SER A 74 -4.58 -2.75 -14.76
N PRO A 75 -3.76 -2.88 -15.82
CA PRO A 75 -3.93 -2.09 -17.05
C PRO A 75 -5.31 -2.26 -17.70
N LYS A 76 -6.06 -3.30 -17.30
CA LYS A 76 -7.40 -3.64 -17.74
C LYS A 76 -8.48 -3.36 -16.69
N ALA A 77 -8.18 -2.55 -15.67
CA ALA A 77 -9.14 -2.27 -14.60
C ALA A 77 -10.43 -1.63 -15.12
N ALA A 78 -10.33 -0.72 -16.09
CA ALA A 78 -11.51 -0.08 -16.69
C ALA A 78 -12.41 -1.10 -17.42
N GLU A 79 -11.83 -1.97 -18.25
CA GLU A 79 -12.61 -3.01 -18.94
C GLU A 79 -13.16 -4.05 -17.96
N PHE A 80 -12.38 -4.44 -16.94
CA PHE A 80 -12.82 -5.36 -15.90
C PHE A 80 -14.05 -4.81 -15.17
N LEU A 81 -13.99 -3.56 -14.69
CA LEU A 81 -15.11 -2.89 -14.02
C LEU A 81 -16.33 -2.77 -14.94
N ALA A 82 -16.13 -2.42 -16.22
CA ALA A 82 -17.23 -2.33 -17.18
C ALA A 82 -17.95 -3.68 -17.37
N ILE A 83 -17.19 -4.77 -17.45
CA ILE A 83 -17.74 -6.12 -17.58
C ILE A 83 -18.43 -6.57 -16.29
N THR A 84 -17.82 -6.35 -15.12
CA THR A 84 -18.38 -6.83 -13.85
C THR A 84 -19.57 -6.02 -13.37
N GLN A 85 -19.73 -4.78 -13.84
CA GLN A 85 -20.91 -3.94 -13.56
C GLN A 85 -22.03 -4.10 -14.60
N MET A 86 -21.77 -4.76 -15.73
CA MET A 86 -22.76 -4.95 -16.79
C MET A 86 -23.99 -5.67 -16.21
N PRO A 87 -25.21 -5.10 -16.26
CA PRO A 87 -26.39 -5.70 -15.66
C PRO A 87 -26.89 -6.92 -16.46
N ALA A 88 -26.81 -6.82 -17.78
CA ALA A 88 -27.16 -7.88 -18.71
C ALA A 88 -26.39 -7.73 -20.02
N TYR A 89 -26.19 -8.83 -20.72
CA TYR A 89 -25.56 -8.86 -22.03
C TYR A 89 -26.26 -9.89 -22.91
N SER A 90 -26.62 -9.53 -24.14
CA SER A 90 -27.24 -10.46 -25.08
C SER A 90 -26.33 -10.69 -26.29
N PHE A 91 -26.30 -11.92 -26.77
CA PHE A 91 -25.50 -12.34 -27.92
C PHE A 91 -26.22 -13.43 -28.70
N SER A 92 -25.79 -13.67 -29.92
CA SER A 92 -26.33 -14.74 -30.77
C SER A 92 -25.29 -15.83 -30.98
N ASP A 93 -25.74 -17.01 -31.42
CA ASP A 93 -24.81 -18.03 -31.93
C ASP A 93 -24.08 -17.53 -33.20
N ALA A 94 -23.08 -18.28 -33.64
CA ALA A 94 -22.27 -17.95 -34.81
C ALA A 94 -23.08 -17.86 -36.11
N GLU A 95 -24.25 -18.51 -36.18
CA GLU A 95 -25.14 -18.50 -37.33
C GLU A 95 -26.22 -17.41 -37.24
N GLY A 96 -26.29 -16.68 -36.13
CA GLY A 96 -27.32 -15.67 -35.85
C GLY A 96 -28.72 -16.24 -35.63
N LYS A 97 -28.87 -17.54 -35.33
CA LYS A 97 -30.17 -18.22 -35.26
C LYS A 97 -30.72 -18.28 -33.84
N GLY A 98 -29.87 -18.55 -32.86
CA GLY A 98 -30.18 -18.53 -31.44
C GLY A 98 -29.79 -17.19 -30.81
N ASN A 99 -30.61 -16.71 -29.88
CA ASN A 99 -30.32 -15.54 -29.04
C ASN A 99 -30.20 -15.99 -27.58
N PHE A 100 -29.18 -15.48 -26.91
CA PHE A 100 -28.84 -15.79 -25.53
C PHE A 100 -28.71 -14.50 -24.74
N SER A 101 -29.12 -14.53 -23.49
CA SER A 101 -29.00 -13.40 -22.56
C SER A 101 -28.34 -13.85 -21.27
N CYS A 102 -27.32 -13.11 -20.88
CA CYS A 102 -26.66 -13.20 -19.59
C CYS A 102 -27.19 -12.08 -18.69
N SER A 103 -27.39 -12.39 -17.43
CA SER A 103 -27.75 -11.47 -16.35
C SER A 103 -26.65 -11.51 -15.28
N ASN A 104 -26.42 -10.37 -14.65
CA ASN A 104 -25.44 -10.29 -13.57
C ASN A 104 -26.08 -10.62 -12.24
N HIS A 105 -25.64 -11.73 -11.64
CA HIS A 105 -26.16 -12.21 -10.36
C HIS A 105 -25.53 -11.53 -9.14
N ASN A 106 -24.63 -10.56 -9.34
CA ASN A 106 -23.98 -9.88 -8.24
C ASN A 106 -24.90 -8.83 -7.59
N ALA A 107 -25.73 -9.30 -6.65
CA ALA A 107 -26.63 -8.45 -5.86
C ALA A 107 -25.89 -7.33 -5.09
N PHE A 108 -24.59 -7.46 -4.82
CA PHE A 108 -23.81 -6.45 -4.11
C PHE A 108 -23.81 -5.09 -4.83
N LEU A 109 -23.78 -5.10 -6.16
CA LEU A 109 -23.77 -3.87 -6.98
C LEU A 109 -24.99 -2.98 -6.74
N GLN A 110 -26.09 -3.56 -6.26
CA GLN A 110 -27.33 -2.83 -5.94
C GLN A 110 -27.57 -2.71 -4.43
N MET A 111 -26.72 -3.34 -3.61
CA MET A 111 -26.95 -3.47 -2.17
C MET A 111 -26.31 -2.32 -1.37
N MET A 112 -25.20 -1.76 -1.85
CA MET A 112 -24.47 -0.69 -1.19
C MET A 112 -24.04 0.36 -2.21
N ASP A 113 -24.26 1.63 -1.87
CA ASP A 113 -23.76 2.74 -2.66
C ASP A 113 -22.23 2.69 -2.75
N GLY A 114 -21.70 2.91 -3.96
CA GLY A 114 -20.26 2.83 -4.23
C GLY A 114 -19.73 1.42 -4.49
N ALA A 115 -20.56 0.37 -4.51
CA ALA A 115 -20.13 -0.95 -4.96
C ALA A 115 -19.66 -0.89 -6.43
N ILE A 116 -18.42 -1.32 -6.71
CA ILE A 116 -17.81 -1.22 -8.05
C ILE A 116 -17.53 -2.59 -8.70
N SER A 117 -17.43 -3.67 -7.93
CA SER A 117 -17.19 -5.00 -8.49
C SER A 117 -17.50 -6.10 -7.47
N GLY A 118 -17.63 -7.32 -7.94
CA GLY A 118 -17.60 -8.50 -7.09
C GLY A 118 -17.87 -9.80 -7.84
N LYS A 119 -17.65 -10.91 -7.15
CA LYS A 119 -17.89 -12.26 -7.66
C LYS A 119 -18.32 -13.19 -6.54
N THR A 120 -19.37 -13.96 -6.82
CA THR A 120 -19.85 -15.06 -5.97
C THR A 120 -19.19 -16.37 -6.35
N GLY A 121 -19.04 -17.29 -5.39
CA GLY A 121 -18.57 -18.65 -5.63
C GLY A 121 -19.30 -19.64 -4.72
N PHE A 122 -19.49 -20.87 -5.18
CA PHE A 122 -20.04 -21.95 -4.40
C PHE A 122 -19.63 -23.32 -4.96
N THR A 123 -19.04 -24.16 -4.12
CA THR A 123 -18.94 -25.61 -4.33
C THR A 123 -19.42 -26.32 -3.06
N GLY A 124 -19.61 -27.63 -3.12
CA GLY A 124 -19.96 -28.43 -1.94
C GLY A 124 -18.90 -28.31 -0.84
N ASP A 125 -17.62 -28.25 -1.25
CA ASP A 125 -16.49 -28.25 -0.34
C ASP A 125 -16.11 -26.83 0.13
N ALA A 126 -16.21 -25.82 -0.75
CA ALA A 126 -15.84 -24.44 -0.44
C ALA A 126 -16.93 -23.65 0.32
N GLY A 127 -18.20 -24.09 0.26
CA GLY A 127 -19.33 -23.34 0.79
C GLY A 127 -19.61 -22.03 0.01
N TYR A 128 -20.36 -21.10 0.60
CA TYR A 128 -20.63 -19.82 -0.08
C TYR A 128 -19.47 -18.84 0.09
N CYS A 129 -18.83 -18.48 -1.02
CA CYS A 129 -17.75 -17.50 -1.05
C CYS A 129 -18.20 -16.21 -1.74
N TYR A 130 -17.54 -15.12 -1.40
CA TYR A 130 -17.75 -13.83 -2.05
C TYR A 130 -16.50 -12.97 -1.99
N VAL A 131 -16.22 -12.27 -3.08
CA VAL A 131 -15.26 -11.16 -3.09
C VAL A 131 -15.91 -9.94 -3.70
N GLY A 132 -15.75 -8.76 -3.09
CA GLY A 132 -16.36 -7.52 -3.55
C GLY A 132 -15.47 -6.32 -3.30
N ALA A 133 -15.66 -5.29 -4.12
CA ALA A 133 -14.98 -4.01 -4.02
C ALA A 133 -15.99 -2.86 -3.96
N LEU A 134 -15.72 -1.89 -3.09
CA LEU A 134 -16.53 -0.69 -2.87
C LEU A 134 -15.64 0.53 -2.82
N GLN A 135 -16.07 1.63 -3.43
CA GLN A 135 -15.40 2.92 -3.37
C GLN A 135 -16.27 3.93 -2.61
N SER A 136 -15.68 4.55 -1.60
CA SER A 136 -16.36 5.58 -0.79
C SER A 136 -15.36 6.64 -0.34
N GLU A 137 -15.70 7.91 -0.57
CA GLU A 137 -14.89 9.07 -0.15
C GLU A 137 -13.41 8.98 -0.54
N GLY A 138 -13.13 8.54 -1.78
CA GLY A 138 -11.77 8.40 -2.29
C GLY A 138 -10.99 7.20 -1.73
N ARG A 139 -11.61 6.34 -0.91
CA ARG A 139 -11.06 5.08 -0.40
C ARG A 139 -11.67 3.91 -1.18
N THR A 140 -10.88 2.86 -1.38
CA THR A 140 -11.38 1.60 -1.97
C THR A 140 -11.24 0.48 -0.95
N PHE A 141 -12.35 -0.19 -0.68
CA PHE A 141 -12.46 -1.31 0.25
C PHE A 141 -12.66 -2.59 -0.54
N VAL A 142 -11.95 -3.64 -0.15
CA VAL A 142 -12.13 -4.99 -0.70
C VAL A 142 -12.42 -5.93 0.44
N VAL A 143 -13.48 -6.74 0.28
CA VAL A 143 -13.84 -7.79 1.21
C VAL A 143 -13.78 -9.11 0.46
N ALA A 144 -13.11 -10.09 1.05
CA ALA A 144 -13.13 -11.48 0.62
C ALA A 144 -13.64 -12.34 1.78
N LEU A 145 -14.60 -13.20 1.48
CA LEU A 145 -15.21 -14.10 2.43
C LEU A 145 -15.19 -15.52 1.85
N LEU A 146 -14.71 -16.46 2.65
CA LEU A 146 -14.68 -17.88 2.31
C LEU A 146 -15.59 -18.64 3.27
N ALA A 147 -16.26 -19.69 2.78
CA ALA A 147 -17.13 -20.55 3.58
C ALA A 147 -18.14 -19.79 4.47
N CYS A 148 -18.82 -18.78 3.92
CA CYS A 148 -19.76 -17.96 4.67
C CYS A 148 -20.94 -18.77 5.22
N GLY A 149 -21.04 -18.72 6.54
CA GLY A 149 -22.24 -19.08 7.27
C GLY A 149 -22.27 -20.52 7.74
N TRP A 150 -22.35 -20.67 9.07
CA TRP A 150 -22.68 -21.93 9.72
C TRP A 150 -23.91 -21.73 10.62
N PRO A 151 -25.03 -22.47 10.39
CA PRO A 151 -25.26 -23.41 9.30
C PRO A 151 -25.31 -22.72 7.92
N ASN A 152 -25.10 -23.51 6.86
CA ASN A 152 -24.91 -23.02 5.49
C ASN A 152 -26.10 -22.18 5.01
N ASN A 153 -25.86 -20.89 4.70
CA ASN A 153 -26.90 -19.96 4.27
C ASN A 153 -26.40 -19.02 3.18
N LYS A 154 -27.04 -19.09 2.00
CA LYS A 154 -26.65 -18.31 0.82
C LYS A 154 -26.68 -16.79 1.04
N ASN A 155 -27.44 -16.29 2.01
CA ASN A 155 -27.59 -14.86 2.25
C ASN A 155 -26.57 -14.29 3.26
N TYR A 156 -25.87 -15.12 4.04
CA TYR A 156 -24.95 -14.62 5.07
C TYR A 156 -23.75 -13.88 4.48
N LYS A 157 -23.25 -14.30 3.31
CA LYS A 157 -22.22 -13.55 2.58
C LYS A 157 -22.61 -12.08 2.36
N TRP A 158 -23.90 -11.78 2.15
CA TRP A 158 -24.38 -10.42 1.93
C TRP A 158 -24.41 -9.61 3.23
N THR A 159 -24.93 -10.20 4.31
CA THR A 159 -24.95 -9.53 5.62
C THR A 159 -23.55 -9.29 6.14
N ASP A 160 -22.63 -10.24 5.95
CA ASP A 160 -21.27 -10.15 6.46
C ASP A 160 -20.42 -9.19 5.61
N THR A 161 -20.60 -9.20 4.28
CA THR A 161 -19.96 -8.20 3.41
C THR A 161 -20.38 -6.78 3.82
N ARG A 162 -21.68 -6.55 4.03
CA ARG A 162 -22.18 -5.24 4.46
C ARG A 162 -21.52 -4.80 5.76
N LYS A 163 -21.52 -5.66 6.79
CA LYS A 163 -20.92 -5.36 8.09
C LYS A 163 -19.43 -5.01 7.98
N LEU A 164 -18.66 -5.79 7.21
CA LEU A 164 -17.22 -5.56 7.06
C LEU A 164 -16.93 -4.28 6.27
N MET A 165 -17.69 -3.99 5.21
CA MET A 165 -17.58 -2.75 4.46
C MET A 165 -17.92 -1.54 5.33
N GLU A 166 -19.02 -1.59 6.07
CA GLU A 166 -19.44 -0.53 7.00
C GLU A 166 -18.39 -0.30 8.10
N TYR A 167 -17.83 -1.37 8.66
CA TYR A 167 -16.72 -1.28 9.62
C TYR A 167 -15.50 -0.59 9.01
N GLY A 168 -15.06 -1.02 7.83
CA GLY A 168 -13.92 -0.42 7.14
C GLY A 168 -14.14 1.08 6.87
N MET A 169 -15.32 1.46 6.39
CA MET A 169 -15.65 2.86 6.11
C MET A 169 -15.71 3.73 7.37
N ALA A 170 -16.19 3.18 8.49
CA ALA A 170 -16.34 3.89 9.76
C ALA A 170 -15.01 4.08 10.49
N HIS A 171 -14.11 3.09 10.44
CA HIS A 171 -12.93 3.03 11.29
C HIS A 171 -11.60 3.32 10.58
N TYR A 172 -11.58 3.45 9.25
CA TYR A 172 -10.34 3.72 8.50
C TYR A 172 -10.44 4.98 7.67
N ARG A 173 -9.45 5.86 7.73
CA ARG A 173 -9.42 7.13 6.98
C ARG A 173 -8.04 7.49 6.49
N TYR A 174 -7.96 8.27 5.40
CA TYR A 174 -6.69 8.86 4.99
C TYR A 174 -6.33 10.03 5.91
N ALA A 175 -5.17 9.95 6.55
CA ALA A 175 -4.69 10.92 7.51
C ALA A 175 -3.20 11.18 7.36
N GLU A 176 -2.78 12.42 7.62
CA GLU A 176 -1.39 12.73 7.86
C GLU A 176 -1.15 12.63 9.37
N VAL A 177 -0.50 11.54 9.79
CA VAL A 177 -0.34 11.18 11.20
C VAL A 177 1.01 11.53 11.78
N TRP A 178 2.02 11.73 10.92
CA TRP A 178 3.34 12.21 11.33
C TRP A 178 3.49 13.68 11.02
N LYS A 179 4.17 14.39 11.91
CA LYS A 179 4.61 15.76 11.69
C LYS A 179 6.11 15.78 11.46
N ILE A 180 6.57 16.86 10.88
CA ILE A 180 8.00 17.15 10.82
C ILE A 180 8.41 17.64 12.20
N PRO A 181 9.33 16.96 12.91
CA PRO A 181 9.79 17.43 14.20
C PRO A 181 10.63 18.71 14.03
N GLU A 182 10.45 19.67 14.94
CA GLU A 182 11.37 20.81 15.05
C GLU A 182 12.70 20.34 15.66
N LEU A 183 13.77 20.39 14.87
CA LEU A 183 15.10 19.99 15.31
C LEU A 183 15.81 21.12 16.07
N SER A 184 16.26 20.82 17.28
CA SER A 184 17.09 21.75 18.07
C SER A 184 18.44 21.98 17.41
N LYS A 185 19.02 23.17 17.63
CA LYS A 185 20.39 23.45 17.19
C LYS A 185 21.38 22.54 17.91
N ILE A 186 22.31 21.96 17.17
CA ILE A 186 23.34 21.07 17.75
C ILE A 186 24.60 21.88 18.08
N PRO A 187 25.05 21.90 19.34
CA PRO A 187 26.34 22.50 19.72
C PRO A 187 27.51 21.91 18.92
N VAL A 188 28.43 22.78 18.47
CA VAL A 188 29.64 22.37 17.74
C VAL A 188 30.89 22.70 18.56
N GLU A 189 31.54 21.67 19.08
CA GLU A 189 32.82 21.76 19.79
C GLU A 189 33.96 22.11 18.83
N ASN A 190 35.02 22.71 19.38
CA ASN A 190 36.24 23.10 18.64
C ASN A 190 36.00 24.00 17.41
N SER A 191 34.87 24.72 17.38
CA SER A 191 34.46 25.58 16.28
C SER A 191 35.03 26.98 16.37
N VAL A 192 35.15 27.63 15.21
CA VAL A 192 35.30 29.09 15.12
C VAL A 192 33.98 29.73 15.54
N SER A 193 34.03 30.64 16.52
CA SER A 193 32.86 31.36 17.01
C SER A 193 32.79 32.79 16.49
N LYS A 194 31.58 33.25 16.19
CA LYS A 194 31.29 34.66 15.83
C LYS A 194 31.38 35.60 17.05
N ASN A 195 31.22 35.07 18.27
CA ASN A 195 31.20 35.84 19.52
C ASN A 195 32.57 35.84 20.22
N GLY A 196 33.66 35.79 19.44
CA GLY A 196 35.04 35.81 19.96
C GLY A 196 35.58 34.44 20.38
N LEU A 197 36.76 34.46 21.01
CA LEU A 197 37.63 33.29 21.25
C LEU A 197 36.97 32.16 22.08
N PHE A 198 36.03 32.53 22.95
CA PHE A 198 35.33 31.62 23.87
C PHE A 198 33.84 31.45 23.57
N GLY A 199 33.34 32.07 22.49
CA GLY A 199 31.93 31.93 22.15
C GLY A 199 31.59 30.50 21.74
N LYS A 200 30.36 30.09 22.05
CA LYS A 200 29.81 28.79 21.65
C LYS A 200 29.16 28.93 20.28
N THR A 201 29.31 27.90 19.46
CA THR A 201 28.63 27.79 18.16
C THR A 201 27.66 26.62 18.22
N ALA A 202 26.48 26.79 17.64
CA ALA A 202 25.54 25.70 17.39
C ALA A 202 25.07 25.81 15.94
N VAL A 203 24.85 24.67 15.29
CA VAL A 203 24.36 24.60 13.92
C VAL A 203 22.88 24.26 13.89
N GLU A 204 22.16 24.92 13.00
CA GLU A 204 20.82 24.49 12.62
C GLU A 204 20.89 23.19 11.83
N VAL A 205 19.92 22.33 12.07
CA VAL A 205 19.72 21.08 11.35
C VAL A 205 18.43 21.22 10.57
N GLU A 206 18.48 20.85 9.30
CA GLU A 206 17.31 20.82 8.43
C GLU A 206 17.10 19.40 7.92
N ILE A 207 15.88 19.11 7.50
CA ILE A 207 15.53 17.82 6.95
C ILE A 207 15.70 17.86 5.44
N LYS A 208 16.40 16.87 4.90
CA LYS A 208 16.57 16.69 3.46
C LYS A 208 15.89 15.42 3.01
N GLY A 209 14.92 15.55 2.12
CA GLY A 209 14.11 14.44 1.58
C GLY A 209 12.62 14.71 1.68
N LYS A 210 11.80 13.68 1.43
CA LYS A 210 10.35 13.78 1.62
C LYS A 210 10.06 13.95 3.11
N GLU A 211 9.53 15.11 3.47
CA GLU A 211 9.32 15.56 4.85
C GLU A 211 8.31 14.70 5.65
N SER A 212 7.43 13.98 4.96
CA SER A 212 6.49 13.01 5.54
C SER A 212 6.09 12.00 4.45
N PRO A 213 5.72 10.75 4.80
CA PRO A 213 5.09 9.82 3.87
C PRO A 213 3.85 10.40 3.16
N GLY A 214 3.21 11.42 3.75
CA GLY A 214 1.99 12.06 3.29
C GLY A 214 0.76 11.47 3.97
N LYS A 215 -0.42 11.62 3.35
CA LYS A 215 -1.64 10.97 3.84
C LYS A 215 -1.56 9.46 3.62
N ILE A 216 -1.76 8.70 4.69
CA ILE A 216 -1.81 7.24 4.68
C ILE A 216 -3.15 6.76 5.22
N LEU A 217 -3.57 5.55 4.87
CA LEU A 217 -4.78 4.95 5.43
C LEU A 217 -4.46 4.47 6.84
N VAL A 218 -5.21 4.96 7.83
CA VAL A 218 -5.04 4.58 9.24
C VAL A 218 -6.38 4.19 9.85
N GLY A 219 -6.34 3.17 10.71
CA GLY A 219 -7.42 2.77 11.59
C GLY A 219 -7.49 3.61 12.86
N ASP A 220 -8.60 3.52 13.59
CA ASP A 220 -8.78 4.23 14.86
C ASP A 220 -7.77 3.79 15.94
N ASP A 221 -7.32 2.54 15.91
CA ASP A 221 -6.38 1.96 16.87
C ASP A 221 -4.91 2.06 16.42
N ASP A 222 -4.63 2.63 15.25
CA ASP A 222 -3.26 2.76 14.74
C ASP A 222 -2.47 3.80 15.54
N VAL A 223 -1.26 3.43 15.95
CA VAL A 223 -0.34 4.29 16.68
C VAL A 223 0.79 4.72 15.76
N ALA A 224 0.84 6.03 15.47
CA ALA A 224 1.91 6.65 14.71
C ALA A 224 2.99 7.19 15.66
N GLU A 225 4.23 6.76 15.44
CA GLU A 225 5.40 7.21 16.19
C GLU A 225 6.45 7.82 15.26
N GLU A 226 7.22 8.77 15.79
CA GLU A 226 8.42 9.30 15.16
C GLU A 226 9.63 9.01 16.07
N LYS A 227 10.74 8.56 15.46
CA LYS A 227 12.02 8.38 16.18
C LYS A 227 13.06 9.27 15.54
N THR A 228 13.56 10.23 16.31
CA THR A 228 14.60 11.16 15.88
C THR A 228 15.93 10.76 16.50
N GLU A 229 16.89 10.46 15.65
CA GLU A 229 18.26 10.11 16.03
C GLU A 229 19.21 11.19 15.50
N VAL A 230 19.56 12.15 16.36
CA VAL A 230 20.54 13.21 16.09
C VAL A 230 21.53 13.29 17.26
N PRO A 231 22.81 13.61 17.00
CA PRO A 231 23.81 13.69 18.06
C PRO A 231 23.58 14.91 18.94
N GLU A 232 23.84 14.78 20.24
CA GLU A 232 23.76 15.89 21.19
C GLU A 232 24.80 16.98 20.93
N LYS A 233 25.91 16.63 20.26
CA LYS A 233 27.00 17.53 19.90
C LYS A 233 27.76 17.05 18.67
N LEU A 234 28.37 18.00 17.97
CA LEU A 234 29.25 17.75 16.84
C LEU A 234 30.65 18.30 17.13
N ASP A 235 31.66 17.78 16.43
CA ASP A 235 33.01 18.36 16.43
C ASP A 235 33.28 19.07 15.11
N ALA A 236 33.85 20.27 15.16
CA ALA A 236 34.24 20.99 13.96
C ALA A 236 35.45 20.31 13.27
N PRO A 237 35.58 20.36 11.93
CA PRO A 237 34.73 21.10 11.02
C PRO A 237 33.48 20.30 10.61
N VAL A 238 32.36 21.00 10.49
CA VAL A 238 31.11 20.44 9.97
C VAL A 238 30.75 21.20 8.70
N LYS A 239 30.44 20.49 7.61
CA LYS A 239 30.04 21.12 6.34
C LYS A 239 28.51 21.17 6.23
N SER A 240 28.02 22.20 5.55
CA SER A 240 26.61 22.25 5.15
C SER A 240 26.27 21.03 4.28
N GLY A 241 25.10 20.45 4.50
CA GLY A 241 24.64 19.22 3.86
C GLY A 241 25.22 17.94 4.43
N THR A 242 26.09 17.99 5.45
CA THR A 242 26.58 16.77 6.13
C THR A 242 25.40 16.09 6.84
N PRO A 243 25.11 14.81 6.55
CA PRO A 243 24.13 14.04 7.32
C PRO A 243 24.62 13.87 8.74
N VAL A 244 23.77 14.21 9.70
CA VAL A 244 24.07 14.10 11.13
C VAL A 244 23.06 13.23 11.86
N GLY A 245 21.96 12.86 11.22
CA GLY A 245 20.96 12.02 11.85
C GLY A 245 19.85 11.58 10.92
N GLN A 246 18.86 10.92 11.48
CA GLN A 246 17.72 10.39 10.77
C GLN A 246 16.45 10.53 11.61
N ILE A 247 15.34 10.80 10.95
CA ILE A 247 14.00 10.69 11.55
C ILE A 247 13.33 9.48 10.88
N THR A 248 12.80 8.57 11.68
CA THR A 248 12.10 7.37 11.22
C THR A 248 10.63 7.45 11.60
N TYR A 249 9.75 7.23 10.62
CA TYR A 249 8.29 7.22 10.79
C TYR A 249 7.83 5.77 10.94
N LEU A 250 7.12 5.49 12.03
CA LEU A 250 6.63 4.18 12.40
C LEU A 250 5.11 4.20 12.53
N LEU A 251 4.43 3.17 12.01
CA LEU A 251 3.02 2.90 12.26
C LEU A 251 2.93 1.52 12.91
N ASN A 252 2.39 1.43 14.11
CA ASN A 252 2.31 0.17 14.87
C ASN A 252 3.67 -0.55 15.00
N GLY A 253 4.76 0.22 15.11
CA GLY A 253 6.13 -0.29 15.15
C GLY A 253 6.75 -0.68 13.80
N GLU A 254 6.00 -0.66 12.70
CA GLU A 254 6.52 -0.92 11.35
C GLU A 254 7.05 0.37 10.70
N LYS A 255 8.23 0.28 10.07
CA LYS A 255 8.86 1.44 9.41
C LYS A 255 8.15 1.77 8.10
N TRP A 256 7.52 2.94 8.05
CA TRP A 256 6.88 3.49 6.85
C TRP A 256 7.80 4.36 6.01
N GLY A 257 8.79 4.98 6.65
CA GLY A 257 9.70 5.86 5.94
C GLY A 257 10.74 6.47 6.86
N SER A 258 11.62 7.26 6.26
CA SER A 258 12.60 8.04 7.02
C SER A 258 13.13 9.20 6.19
N CYS A 259 13.53 10.27 6.85
CA CYS A 259 14.20 11.42 6.24
C CYS A 259 15.54 11.70 6.93
N GLN A 260 16.47 12.32 6.22
CA GLN A 260 17.81 12.63 6.74
C GLN A 260 17.83 14.01 7.38
N ALA A 261 18.43 14.09 8.56
CA ALA A 261 18.75 15.34 9.22
C ALA A 261 20.16 15.77 8.80
N VAL A 262 20.29 16.94 8.18
CA VAL A 262 21.55 17.48 7.66
C VAL A 262 21.87 18.83 8.25
N VAL A 263 23.15 19.14 8.34
CA VAL A 263 23.62 20.43 8.86
C VAL A 263 23.32 21.53 7.84
N LYS A 264 22.65 22.60 8.28
CA LYS A 264 22.28 23.72 7.41
C LYS A 264 23.49 24.58 7.03
N GLU A 265 24.42 24.80 7.94
CA GLU A 265 25.53 25.75 7.78
C GLU A 265 26.91 25.13 8.02
N THR A 266 27.92 25.58 7.25
CA THR A 266 29.30 25.13 7.45
C THR A 266 29.94 25.82 8.65
N VAL A 267 30.45 25.04 9.61
CA VAL A 267 31.22 25.51 10.76
C VAL A 267 32.66 25.03 10.66
N ARG A 268 33.60 25.98 10.64
CA ARG A 268 35.03 25.69 10.53
C ARG A 268 35.63 25.33 11.88
N ARG A 269 36.67 24.50 11.86
CA ARG A 269 37.48 24.17 13.04
C ARG A 269 38.34 25.36 13.46
N ARG A 270 38.46 25.55 14.77
CA ARG A 270 39.41 26.46 15.39
C ARG A 270 40.83 25.91 15.23
N THR A 271 41.69 26.67 14.58
CA THR A 271 43.11 26.31 14.41
C THR A 271 43.98 27.17 15.32
N PHE A 272 45.22 26.73 15.57
CA PHE A 272 46.21 27.53 16.30
C PHE A 272 46.38 28.92 15.66
N THR A 273 46.49 28.97 14.33
CA THR A 273 46.61 30.22 13.57
C THR A 273 45.42 31.15 13.81
N TRP A 274 44.20 30.62 13.82
CA TRP A 274 43.00 31.41 14.12
C TRP A 274 43.02 31.96 15.55
N ILE A 275 43.41 31.14 16.53
CA ILE A 275 43.53 31.57 17.94
C ILE A 275 44.56 32.69 18.07
N ALA A 276 45.74 32.51 17.47
CA ALA A 276 46.80 33.51 17.50
C ALA A 276 46.36 34.84 16.88
N MET A 277 45.69 34.79 15.71
CA MET A 277 45.14 35.99 15.07
C MET A 277 44.10 36.69 15.95
N LYS A 278 43.16 35.95 16.55
CA LYS A 278 42.14 36.53 17.45
C LYS A 278 42.74 37.12 18.73
N MET A 279 43.77 36.49 19.30
CA MET A 279 44.51 37.05 20.42
C MET A 279 45.19 38.37 20.02
N CYS A 280 45.85 38.43 18.86
CA CYS A 280 46.42 39.67 18.36
C CYS A 280 45.37 40.78 18.18
N GLU A 281 44.21 40.49 17.59
CA GLU A 281 43.12 41.46 17.45
C GLU A 281 42.63 41.99 18.81
N MET A 282 42.50 41.12 19.82
CA MET A 282 42.05 41.51 21.16
C MET A 282 43.05 42.39 21.90
N PHE A 283 44.36 42.11 21.78
CA PHE A 283 45.40 42.84 22.52
C PHE A 283 45.88 44.11 21.82
N TYR A 284 45.77 44.19 20.49
CA TYR A 284 46.37 45.28 19.72
C TYR A 284 45.38 46.31 19.14
N GLN A 285 44.05 46.24 19.41
CA GLN A 285 43.00 47.15 18.88
C GLN A 285 43.46 47.97 17.64
N PHE A 286 43.66 47.29 16.51
CA PHE A 286 43.95 47.99 15.27
C PHE A 286 42.64 48.63 14.78
N ASN A 287 42.48 49.93 15.07
CA ASN A 287 41.64 50.83 14.27
C ASN A 287 42.35 51.02 12.92
N PHE A 288 41.81 50.42 11.87
CA PHE A 288 41.92 50.91 10.50
C PHE A 288 40.55 50.81 9.84
#